data_AF-U6DWN1-F1
#
_entry.id   AF-U6DWN1-F1
#
_cell.length_a   1.000
_cell.length_b   1.000
_cell.length_c   1.000
_cell.angle_alpha   90.00
_cell.angle_beta   90.00
_cell.angle_gamma   90.00
#
_symmetry.space_group_name_H-M   'P 1'
#
loop_
_entity.id
_entity.type
_entity.pdbx_description
1 polymer ?
#
loop_
_entity_poly.entity_id
_entity_poly.type
_entity_poly.pdbx_seq_one_letter_code
_entity_poly.pdbx_strand_id
1 'polypeptide(L)'
;EEDGKLYLCVSSPTIKDKPVQIRPWNLSDSDFVMDGSQPLDPRKTIFVGGVPRPLRAVELAMIMDRLYGGVCYAGIDTDPELKYPKGAGRVAFSNQQSYIAAISARFVQLQHGEIDKRVEVKPYVLDDQLCDECQGARCGGKFAPFFCANVTCLQYYCE
;
A
#
# COMPACT_ATOMS: atom_id res chain seq x y z
N GLU A 1 -5.53 -19.82 27.58
CA GLU A 1 -5.80 -19.12 26.32
C GLU A 1 -5.83 -17.63 26.64
N GLU A 2 -4.70 -16.95 26.53
CA GLU A 2 -4.65 -15.50 26.68
C GLU A 2 -4.75 -14.89 25.28
N ASP A 3 -5.84 -14.14 25.05
CA ASP A 3 -5.91 -13.08 24.03
C ASP A 3 -5.80 -13.53 22.55
N GLY A 4 -6.12 -14.79 22.22
CA GLY A 4 -6.13 -15.29 20.84
C GLY A 4 -4.74 -15.34 20.16
N LYS A 5 -3.66 -15.14 20.92
CA LYS A 5 -2.27 -15.18 20.44
C LYS A 5 -1.75 -16.62 20.54
N LEU A 6 -1.33 -17.20 19.42
CA LEU A 6 -0.78 -18.55 19.34
C LEU A 6 0.73 -18.52 19.53
N TYR A 7 1.27 -19.40 20.38
CA TYR A 7 2.71 -19.55 20.60
C TYR A 7 3.15 -21.00 20.46
N LEU A 8 4.35 -21.19 19.92
CA LEU A 8 5.03 -22.48 19.88
C LEU A 8 6.43 -22.29 20.47
N CYS A 9 6.90 -23.24 21.28
CA CYS A 9 8.30 -23.21 21.73
C CYS A 9 9.19 -23.88 20.68
N VAL A 10 10.25 -23.20 20.29
CA VAL A 10 11.31 -23.76 19.43
C VAL A 10 12.64 -23.68 20.14
N SER A 11 13.39 -24.78 20.08
CA SER A 11 14.75 -24.86 20.59
C SER A 11 15.75 -24.78 19.45
N SER A 12 16.82 -24.02 19.63
CA SER A 12 18.01 -24.00 18.79
C SER A 12 19.23 -24.44 19.61
N PRO A 13 20.40 -24.69 18.99
CA PRO A 13 21.62 -25.00 19.72
C PRO A 13 22.04 -23.93 20.75
N THR A 14 21.59 -22.68 20.57
CA THR A 14 21.95 -21.54 21.42
C THR A 14 20.84 -21.10 22.39
N ILE A 15 19.57 -21.42 22.10
CA ILE A 15 18.43 -20.99 22.91
C ILE A 15 17.47 -22.18 23.05
N LYS A 16 17.24 -22.63 24.28
CA LYS A 16 16.20 -23.63 24.58
C LYS A 16 14.84 -22.96 24.75
N ASP A 17 13.81 -23.62 24.27
CA ASP A 17 12.39 -23.31 24.49
C ASP A 17 12.03 -21.84 24.26
N LYS A 18 12.56 -21.25 23.18
CA LYS A 18 12.21 -19.88 22.80
C LYS A 18 10.72 -19.84 22.40
N PRO A 19 9.85 -19.09 23.09
CA PRO A 19 8.48 -18.93 22.66
C PRO A 19 8.46 -18.08 21.38
N VAL A 20 7.96 -18.63 20.29
CA VAL A 20 7.70 -17.89 19.05
C VAL A 20 6.21 -17.69 18.88
N GLN A 21 5.82 -16.47 18.51
CA GLN A 21 4.44 -16.16 18.21
C GLN A 21 4.10 -16.58 16.78
N ILE A 22 3.01 -17.32 16.62
CA ILE A 22 2.42 -17.64 15.32
C ILE A 22 1.35 -16.59 15.03
N ARG A 23 1.51 -15.86 13.92
CA ARG A 23 0.57 -14.82 13.47
C ARG A 23 0.02 -15.19 12.09
N PRO A 24 -1.05 -16.01 12.04
CA PRO A 24 -1.71 -16.29 10.78
C PRO A 24 -2.28 -14.99 10.20
N TRP A 25 -2.40 -14.94 8.88
CA TRP A 25 -3.00 -13.81 8.18
C TRP A 25 -4.03 -14.35 7.19
N ASN A 26 -5.22 -13.77 7.20
CA ASN A 26 -6.32 -14.24 6.39
C ASN A 26 -6.24 -13.60 5.00
N LEU A 27 -6.32 -14.41 3.95
CA LEU A 27 -6.29 -13.91 2.57
C LEU A 27 -7.44 -12.95 2.28
N SER A 28 -8.59 -13.07 2.97
CA SER A 28 -9.69 -12.11 2.81
C SER A 28 -9.36 -10.70 3.30
N ASP A 29 -8.29 -10.55 4.09
CA ASP A 29 -7.83 -9.24 4.59
C ASP A 29 -6.90 -8.52 3.61
N SER A 30 -6.65 -9.10 2.43
CA SER A 30 -5.75 -8.55 1.41
C SER A 30 -6.28 -7.30 0.75
N ASP A 31 -7.59 -7.17 0.60
CA ASP A 31 -8.22 -6.14 -0.20
C ASP A 31 -9.47 -5.64 0.51
N PHE A 32 -9.72 -4.33 0.42
CA PHE A 32 -10.91 -3.73 0.99
C PHE A 32 -11.40 -2.59 0.09
N VAL A 33 -12.68 -2.63 -0.25
CA VAL A 33 -13.37 -1.58 -1.01
C VAL A 33 -14.24 -0.80 -0.03
N MET A 34 -13.95 0.48 0.15
CA MET A 34 -14.70 1.39 1.01
C MET A 34 -15.89 2.01 0.27
N ASP A 35 -15.68 2.41 -0.99
CA ASP A 35 -16.71 2.91 -1.89
C ASP A 35 -16.56 2.22 -3.25
N GLY A 36 -17.50 1.34 -3.57
CA GLY A 36 -17.55 0.60 -4.84
C GLY A 36 -18.32 1.31 -5.96
N SER A 37 -18.84 2.52 -5.72
CA SER A 37 -19.61 3.27 -6.71
C SER A 37 -18.74 3.99 -7.74
N GLN A 38 -17.47 4.25 -7.40
CA GLN A 38 -16.52 4.95 -8.25
C GLN A 38 -15.52 3.96 -8.88
N PRO A 39 -15.18 4.13 -10.17
CA PRO A 39 -14.10 3.35 -10.77
C PRO A 39 -12.77 3.67 -10.08
N LEU A 40 -11.99 2.63 -9.80
CA LEU A 40 -10.65 2.78 -9.27
C LEU A 40 -9.74 3.34 -10.36
N ASP A 41 -9.09 4.46 -10.05
CA ASP A 41 -8.10 5.08 -10.92
C ASP A 41 -6.70 4.76 -10.39
N PRO A 42 -5.92 3.93 -11.11
CA PRO A 42 -4.56 3.60 -10.72
C PRO A 42 -3.66 4.84 -10.55
N ARG A 43 -3.94 5.95 -11.25
CA ARG A 43 -3.17 7.21 -11.15
C ARG A 43 -3.49 8.02 -9.89
N LYS A 44 -4.57 7.69 -9.18
CA LYS A 44 -4.90 8.23 -7.84
C LYS A 44 -4.57 7.22 -6.74
N THR A 45 -3.66 6.28 -7.01
CA THR A 45 -3.22 5.27 -6.06
C THR A 45 -1.83 5.60 -5.50
N ILE A 46 -1.67 5.43 -4.19
CA ILE A 46 -0.39 5.55 -3.49
C ILE A 46 0.13 4.17 -3.14
N PHE A 47 1.46 4.05 -3.12
CA PHE A 47 2.19 2.96 -2.48
C PHE A 47 2.50 3.34 -1.04
N VAL A 48 2.32 2.38 -0.12
CA VAL A 48 2.59 2.52 1.32
C VAL A 48 3.61 1.46 1.73
N GLY A 49 4.85 1.89 1.92
CA GLY A 49 5.97 1.03 2.29
C GLY A 49 6.18 0.94 3.79
N GLY A 50 6.45 -0.27 4.29
CA GLY A 50 6.78 -0.51 5.69
C GLY A 50 5.59 -0.78 6.59
N VAL A 51 4.40 -1.09 6.04
CA VAL A 51 3.24 -1.46 6.85
C VAL A 51 3.53 -2.72 7.69
N PRO A 52 3.00 -2.83 8.92
CA PRO A 52 3.09 -4.06 9.69
C PRO A 52 2.43 -5.23 8.94
N ARG A 53 3.08 -6.40 8.87
CA ARG A 53 2.53 -7.60 8.22
C ARG A 53 1.14 -8.05 8.73
N PRO A 54 0.79 -7.88 10.01
CA PRO A 54 -0.54 -8.22 10.52
C PRO A 54 -1.63 -7.21 10.13
N LEU A 55 -1.27 -6.05 9.57
CA LEU A 55 -2.24 -5.01 9.19
C LEU A 55 -3.17 -5.54 8.10
N ARG A 56 -4.47 -5.29 8.27
CA ARG A 56 -5.50 -5.66 7.30
C ARG A 56 -5.81 -4.49 6.37
N ALA A 57 -6.25 -4.78 5.15
CA ALA A 57 -6.59 -3.74 4.18
C ALA A 57 -7.66 -2.76 4.69
N VAL A 58 -8.67 -3.26 5.42
CA VAL A 58 -9.70 -2.41 6.05
C VAL A 58 -9.13 -1.43 7.06
N GLU A 59 -8.13 -1.84 7.85
CA GLU A 59 -7.49 -0.97 8.85
C GLU A 59 -6.67 0.11 8.15
N LEU A 60 -5.90 -0.26 7.12
CA LEU A 60 -5.16 0.70 6.30
C LEU A 60 -6.10 1.73 5.64
N ALA A 61 -7.22 1.27 5.06
CA ALA A 61 -8.23 2.15 4.46
C ALA A 61 -8.79 3.13 5.49
N MET A 62 -9.23 2.64 6.65
CA MET A 62 -9.81 3.48 7.71
C MET A 62 -8.82 4.51 8.25
N ILE A 63 -7.54 4.14 8.43
CA ILE A 63 -6.52 5.07 8.90
C ILE A 63 -6.28 6.17 7.87
N MET A 64 -6.09 5.80 6.60
CA MET A 64 -5.83 6.77 5.54
C MET A 64 -7.04 7.68 5.26
N ASP A 65 -8.26 7.14 5.35
CA ASP A 65 -9.48 7.92 5.17
C ASP A 65 -9.65 8.95 6.30
N ARG A 66 -9.32 8.60 7.54
CA ARG A 66 -9.32 9.57 8.65
C ARG A 66 -8.30 10.69 8.46
N LEU A 67 -7.16 10.40 7.82
CA LEU A 67 -6.08 11.37 7.64
C LEU A 67 -6.27 12.28 6.43
N TYR A 68 -6.75 11.74 5.32
CA TYR A 68 -6.80 12.44 4.02
C TYR A 68 -8.19 12.48 3.38
N GLY A 69 -9.12 11.64 3.86
CA GLY A 69 -10.45 11.46 3.29
C GLY A 69 -10.45 10.83 1.90
N GLY A 70 -11.63 10.40 1.46
CA GLY A 70 -11.87 10.00 0.07
C GLY A 70 -11.11 8.74 -0.35
N VAL A 71 -10.82 7.83 0.58
CA VAL A 71 -10.30 6.51 0.22
C VAL A 71 -11.43 5.69 -0.40
N CYS A 72 -11.20 5.11 -1.57
CA CYS A 72 -12.16 4.19 -2.20
C CYS A 72 -11.73 2.73 -2.06
N TYR A 73 -10.43 2.46 -1.99
CA TYR A 73 -9.89 1.12 -1.90
C TYR A 73 -8.54 1.10 -1.18
N ALA A 74 -8.26 0.01 -0.47
CA ALA A 74 -6.93 -0.32 0.01
C ALA A 74 -6.62 -1.80 -0.24
N GLY A 75 -5.34 -2.09 -0.43
CA GLY A 75 -4.83 -3.45 -0.57
C GLY A 75 -3.52 -3.63 0.18
N ILE A 76 -3.27 -4.83 0.68
CA ILE A 76 -2.02 -5.27 1.27
C ILE A 76 -1.28 -6.10 0.22
N ASP A 77 -0.04 -5.73 -0.06
CA ASP A 77 0.75 -6.44 -1.05
C ASP A 77 1.25 -7.77 -0.46
N THR A 78 0.74 -8.86 -1.03
CA THR A 78 1.13 -10.23 -0.68
C THR A 78 2.16 -10.78 -1.66
N ASP A 79 3.00 -11.70 -1.19
CA ASP A 79 3.83 -12.50 -2.07
C ASP A 79 2.98 -13.33 -3.07
N PRO A 80 3.27 -13.32 -4.38
CA PRO A 80 2.47 -14.04 -5.37
C PRO A 80 2.41 -15.55 -5.16
N GLU A 81 3.48 -16.15 -4.63
CA GLU A 81 3.60 -17.60 -4.42
C GLU A 81 3.14 -17.97 -3.00
N LEU A 82 3.66 -17.27 -1.99
CA LEU A 82 3.41 -17.59 -0.59
C LEU A 82 2.09 -17.03 -0.05
N LYS A 83 1.45 -16.12 -0.80
CA LYS A 83 0.21 -15.43 -0.43
C LYS A 83 0.28 -14.81 0.98
N TYR A 84 1.43 -14.25 1.33
CA TYR A 84 1.68 -13.67 2.65
C TYR A 84 2.12 -12.20 2.57
N PRO A 85 1.67 -11.31 3.48
CA PRO A 85 2.00 -9.90 3.45
C PRO A 85 3.49 -9.61 3.46
N LYS A 86 3.94 -8.75 2.52
CA LYS A 86 5.35 -8.36 2.39
C LYS A 86 5.72 -7.13 3.21
N GLY A 87 4.76 -6.51 3.89
CA GLY A 87 4.96 -5.26 4.61
C GLY A 87 4.87 -4.03 3.70
N ALA A 88 4.09 -4.13 2.63
CA ALA A 88 3.70 -3.03 1.76
C ALA A 88 2.18 -3.08 1.50
N GLY A 89 1.63 -1.97 1.03
CA GLY A 89 0.24 -1.89 0.61
C GLY A 89 0.02 -0.73 -0.34
N ARG A 90 -1.21 -0.62 -0.82
CA ARG A 90 -1.66 0.41 -1.75
C ARG A 90 -2.98 1.00 -1.30
N VAL A 91 -3.19 2.28 -1.55
CA VAL A 91 -4.44 2.98 -1.21
C VAL A 91 -4.84 3.87 -2.37
N ALA A 92 -6.06 3.68 -2.86
CA ALA A 92 -6.64 4.45 -3.95
C ALA A 92 -7.61 5.50 -3.40
N PHE A 93 -7.56 6.70 -3.98
CA PHE A 93 -8.43 7.81 -3.62
C PHE A 93 -9.44 8.12 -4.73
N SER A 94 -10.64 8.52 -4.33
CA SER A 94 -11.70 8.95 -5.25
C SER A 94 -11.40 10.33 -5.86
N ASN A 95 -10.60 11.16 -5.19
CA ASN A 95 -10.31 12.52 -5.59
C ASN A 95 -8.81 12.84 -5.60
N GLN A 96 -8.41 13.79 -6.44
CA GLN A 96 -7.01 14.16 -6.63
C GLN A 96 -6.41 14.93 -5.44
N GLN A 97 -7.24 15.66 -4.69
CA GLN A 97 -6.79 16.44 -3.53
C GLN A 97 -6.25 15.54 -2.43
N SER A 98 -6.99 14.48 -2.05
CA SER A 98 -6.57 13.49 -1.05
C SER A 98 -5.32 12.73 -1.50
N TYR A 99 -5.25 12.34 -2.77
CA TYR A 99 -4.07 11.72 -3.36
C TYR A 99 -2.81 12.60 -3.23
N ILE A 100 -2.90 13.87 -3.66
CA ILE A 100 -1.78 14.82 -3.57
C ILE A 100 -1.38 15.08 -2.12
N ALA A 101 -2.35 15.23 -1.21
CA ALA A 101 -2.09 15.43 0.21
C ALA A 101 -1.32 14.25 0.81
N ALA A 102 -1.72 13.01 0.47
CA ALA A 102 -1.06 11.81 0.95
C ALA A 102 0.39 11.67 0.43
N ILE A 103 0.63 11.93 -0.86
CA ILE A 103 2.00 11.91 -1.43
C ILE A 103 2.88 12.99 -0.81
N SER A 104 2.34 14.19 -0.61
CA SER A 104 3.07 15.33 -0.05
C SER A 104 3.59 15.05 1.36
N ALA A 105 2.88 14.23 2.14
CA ALA A 105 3.29 13.86 3.48
C ALA A 105 4.60 13.06 3.51
N ARG A 106 4.87 12.23 2.48
CA ARG A 106 6.03 11.31 2.32
C ARG A 106 6.16 10.24 3.39
N PHE A 107 5.90 10.57 4.66
CA PHE A 107 5.84 9.65 5.78
C PHE A 107 4.56 9.91 6.56
N VAL A 108 3.90 8.83 6.98
CA VAL A 108 2.70 8.90 7.80
C VAL A 108 2.83 7.97 9.00
N GLN A 109 2.28 8.37 10.14
CA GLN A 109 2.21 7.53 11.32
C GLN A 109 0.91 6.71 11.25
N LEU A 110 1.02 5.39 11.16
CA LEU A 110 -0.12 4.50 11.33
C LEU A 110 -0.29 4.22 12.81
N GLN A 111 -1.40 4.72 13.37
CA GLN A 111 -1.79 4.51 14.77
C GLN A 111 -3.13 3.80 14.83
N HIS A 112 -3.13 2.52 15.22
CA HIS A 112 -4.34 1.72 15.37
C HIS A 112 -4.12 0.50 16.29
N GLY A 113 -4.81 0.47 17.44
CA GLY A 113 -4.62 -0.59 18.43
C GLY A 113 -3.16 -0.64 18.93
N GLU A 114 -2.51 -1.80 18.82
CA GLU A 114 -1.09 -1.98 19.14
C GLU A 114 -0.13 -1.48 18.03
N ILE A 115 -0.66 -1.01 16.89
CA ILE A 115 0.15 -0.50 15.79
C ILE A 115 0.49 0.96 16.06
N ASP A 116 1.79 1.24 16.20
CA ASP A 116 2.36 2.58 16.17
C ASP A 116 3.61 2.54 15.29
N LYS A 117 3.43 2.82 13.99
CA LYS A 117 4.52 2.69 13.02
C LYS A 117 4.53 3.81 11.99
N ARG A 118 5.71 4.40 11.80
CA ARG A 118 5.98 5.33 10.71
C ARG A 118 6.19 4.56 9.41
N VAL A 119 5.39 4.86 8.39
CA VAL A 119 5.46 4.23 7.07
C VAL A 119 5.77 5.28 6.00
N GLU A 120 6.35 4.83 4.90
CA GLU A 120 6.68 5.67 3.75
C GLU A 120 5.52 5.66 2.73
N VAL A 121 5.23 6.80 2.13
CA VAL A 121 4.22 6.99 1.10
C VAL A 121 4.87 7.49 -0.18
N LYS A 122 4.54 6.86 -1.30
CA LYS A 122 5.03 7.21 -2.66
C LYS A 122 3.91 7.07 -3.69
N PRO A 123 3.99 7.76 -4.84
CA PRO A 123 3.10 7.48 -5.96
C PRO A 123 3.19 6.01 -6.35
N TYR A 124 2.04 5.39 -6.67
CA TYR A 124 2.04 4.06 -7.27
C TYR A 124 2.39 4.20 -8.75
N VAL A 125 3.55 3.67 -9.13
CA VAL A 125 4.06 3.76 -10.52
C VAL A 125 3.53 2.59 -11.34
N LEU A 126 3.12 2.89 -12.56
CA LEU A 126 2.50 1.96 -13.51
C LEU A 126 3.43 1.80 -14.71
N ASP A 127 3.60 0.58 -15.19
CA ASP A 127 4.55 0.26 -16.27
C ASP A 127 3.95 0.43 -17.68
N ASP A 128 2.63 0.64 -17.78
CA ASP A 128 1.85 0.62 -19.02
C ASP A 128 1.25 1.98 -19.41
N GLN A 129 1.82 3.07 -18.89
CA GLN A 129 1.31 4.42 -19.15
C GLN A 129 1.93 5.03 -20.41
N LEU A 130 1.12 5.74 -21.19
CA LEU A 130 1.61 6.56 -22.30
C LEU A 130 2.16 7.89 -21.79
N CYS A 131 3.00 8.52 -22.59
CA CYS A 131 3.51 9.86 -22.29
C CYS A 131 2.36 10.86 -22.18
N ASP A 132 2.30 11.61 -21.08
CA ASP A 132 1.21 12.56 -20.82
C ASP A 132 1.22 13.74 -21.81
N GLU A 133 2.39 14.10 -22.35
CA GLU A 133 2.51 15.22 -23.30
C GLU A 133 2.19 14.83 -24.75
N CYS A 134 2.63 13.67 -25.20
CA CYS A 134 2.52 13.27 -26.61
C CYS A 134 1.54 12.12 -26.86
N GLN A 135 1.03 11.47 -25.82
CA GLN A 135 0.07 10.37 -25.89
C GLN A 135 0.54 9.24 -26.83
N GLY A 136 1.84 8.94 -26.83
CA GLY A 136 2.43 7.92 -27.70
C GLY A 136 2.84 8.40 -29.10
N ALA A 137 2.43 9.60 -29.53
CA ALA A 137 2.63 10.07 -30.90
C ALA A 137 4.10 10.28 -31.27
N ARG A 138 4.96 10.67 -30.32
CA ARG A 138 6.39 10.91 -30.55
C ARG A 138 7.27 9.69 -30.26
N CYS A 139 6.73 8.66 -29.60
CA CYS A 139 7.47 7.46 -29.20
C CYS A 139 6.96 6.18 -29.89
N GLY A 140 6.28 6.31 -31.03
CA GLY A 140 5.80 5.18 -31.83
C GLY A 140 4.82 4.27 -31.08
N GLY A 141 4.01 4.85 -30.19
CA GLY A 141 3.04 4.13 -29.36
C GLY A 141 3.64 3.36 -28.19
N LYS A 142 4.93 3.50 -27.90
CA LYS A 142 5.57 2.87 -26.73
C LYS A 142 5.12 3.53 -25.42
N PHE A 143 5.07 2.74 -24.35
CA PHE A 143 4.87 3.22 -22.99
C PHE A 143 6.02 4.12 -22.54
N ALA A 144 5.69 5.08 -21.68
CA ALA A 144 6.60 6.07 -21.13
C ALA A 144 7.54 5.43 -20.10
N PRO A 145 8.87 5.45 -20.32
CA PRO A 145 9.83 4.84 -19.39
C PRO A 145 10.11 5.69 -18.14
N PHE A 146 9.73 6.97 -18.13
CA PHE A 146 10.04 7.88 -17.03
C PHE A 146 8.78 8.35 -16.31
N PHE A 147 8.83 8.33 -14.98
CA PHE A 147 7.80 8.91 -14.12
C PHE A 147 8.40 9.98 -13.21
N CYS A 148 7.78 11.15 -13.22
CA CYS A 148 8.19 12.29 -12.41
C CYS A 148 7.45 12.28 -11.06
N ALA A 149 8.10 11.75 -10.03
CA ALA A 149 7.51 11.59 -8.70
C ALA A 149 7.39 12.89 -7.88
N ASN A 150 7.76 14.05 -8.44
CA ASN A 150 7.54 15.33 -7.76
C ASN A 150 6.04 15.64 -7.73
N VAL A 151 5.52 16.08 -6.58
CA VAL A 151 4.11 16.44 -6.37
C VAL A 151 3.61 17.48 -7.37
N THR A 152 4.48 18.39 -7.84
CA THR A 152 4.12 19.40 -8.84
C THR A 152 4.03 18.85 -10.26
N CYS A 153 4.33 17.57 -10.46
CA CYS A 153 4.58 16.94 -11.74
C CYS A 153 3.67 15.71 -11.92
N LEU A 154 3.96 14.60 -11.24
CA LEU A 154 3.17 13.36 -11.21
C LEU A 154 2.74 12.86 -12.60
N GLN A 155 3.66 12.97 -13.57
CA GLN A 155 3.43 12.70 -14.98
C GLN A 155 4.43 11.69 -15.54
N TYR A 156 4.00 10.99 -16.58
CA TYR A 156 4.77 10.04 -17.37
C TYR A 156 5.31 10.71 -18.63
N TYR A 157 6.59 10.49 -18.91
CA TYR A 157 7.29 11.10 -20.05
C TYR A 157 7.99 10.05 -20.90
N CYS A 158 7.97 10.28 -22.21
CA CYS A 158 8.89 9.63 -23.14
C CYS A 158 10.17 10.47 -23.29
N GLU A 159 11.19 9.88 -23.92
CA GLU A 159 12.35 10.62 -24.42
C GLU A 159 11.96 11.73 -25.41
#